data_AF-A9NLS0-F1
#
_entry.id   AF-A9NLS0-F1
#
_cell.length_a   1.000
_cell.length_b   1.000
_cell.length_c   1.000
_cell.angle_alpha   90.00
_cell.angle_beta   90.00
_cell.angle_gamma   90.00
#
_symmetry.space_group_name_H-M   'P 1'
#
loop_
_entity.id
_entity.type
_entity.pdbx_description
1 polymer ?
#
loop_
_entity_poly.entity_id
_entity_poly.type
_entity_poly.pdbx_seq_one_letter_code
_entity_poly.pdbx_strand_id
1 'polypeptide(L)'
;MSSRLILSIFSCLLLFRQSNTEAKSLEEPSSILRTAYDELQRKGFPSGLLPNSVANYSLDTSSGGFSVQLQGRCDITLPPDNYPASFSDKIAGRLTEGYIQDLTGIRVRVFFQWWSITGIRSSGKDLVFEVGVVSAKYPSSNFDESPDCEGSNHLSS
;
A
#
# COMPACT_ATOMS: atom_id res chain seq x y z
N MET A 1 -42.71 -52.44 -24.68
CA MET A 1 -43.28 -52.31 -26.05
C MET A 1 -42.36 -51.41 -26.85
N SER A 2 -41.76 -51.99 -27.86
CA SER A 2 -40.66 -51.46 -28.67
C SER A 2 -41.11 -50.50 -29.76
N SER A 3 -40.35 -49.40 -29.91
CA SER A 3 -39.86 -48.74 -31.13
C SER A 3 -40.80 -48.56 -32.33
N ARG A 4 -40.88 -47.31 -32.84
CA ARG A 4 -40.82 -47.04 -34.29
C ARG A 4 -40.02 -45.75 -34.57
N LEU A 5 -38.95 -45.93 -35.34
CA LEU A 5 -38.15 -44.90 -35.99
C LEU A 5 -38.95 -44.19 -37.10
N ILE A 6 -38.69 -42.90 -37.31
CA ILE A 6 -38.90 -42.24 -38.61
C ILE A 6 -37.61 -41.47 -38.96
N LEU A 7 -36.89 -41.97 -39.98
CA LEU A 7 -35.83 -41.28 -40.69
C LEU A 7 -36.45 -40.45 -41.83
N SER A 8 -35.99 -39.21 -42.05
CA SER A 8 -35.84 -38.58 -43.39
C SER A 8 -35.11 -37.24 -43.24
N ILE A 9 -33.79 -37.18 -43.44
CA ILE A 9 -33.06 -36.83 -44.69
C ILE A 9 -33.03 -35.31 -44.97
N PHE A 10 -31.87 -34.72 -44.69
CA PHE A 10 -31.06 -33.77 -45.47
C PHE A 10 -31.70 -32.59 -46.25
N SER A 11 -30.99 -31.45 -46.12
CA SER A 11 -30.90 -30.35 -47.09
C SER A 11 -31.90 -29.20 -46.97
N CYS A 12 -31.54 -28.19 -46.17
CA CYS A 12 -31.17 -26.92 -46.79
C CYS A 12 -30.25 -26.11 -45.86
N LEU A 13 -29.02 -25.97 -46.35
CA LEU A 13 -28.03 -24.97 -45.99
C LEU A 13 -28.63 -23.56 -45.86
N LEU A 14 -28.01 -22.78 -44.97
CA LEU A 14 -28.00 -21.31 -44.91
C LEU A 14 -29.26 -20.67 -44.33
N LEU A 15 -29.28 -20.37 -43.02
CA LEU A 15 -29.77 -19.08 -42.49
C LEU A 15 -29.65 -18.91 -40.96
N PHE A 16 -28.95 -19.77 -40.20
CA PHE A 16 -28.55 -19.39 -38.84
C PHE A 16 -27.19 -18.68 -38.85
N ARG A 17 -27.31 -17.39 -39.18
CA ARG A 17 -26.49 -16.25 -38.78
C ARG A 17 -25.21 -16.61 -38.02
N GLN A 18 -24.06 -16.27 -38.61
CA GLN A 18 -22.88 -15.92 -37.84
C GLN A 18 -23.28 -14.91 -36.76
N SER A 19 -23.35 -15.35 -35.52
CA SER A 19 -23.10 -14.45 -34.41
C SER A 19 -21.59 -14.27 -34.41
N ASN A 20 -21.11 -13.19 -35.04
CA ASN A 20 -19.82 -12.63 -34.67
C ASN A 20 -19.94 -12.31 -33.19
N THR A 21 -19.50 -13.23 -32.34
CA THR A 21 -19.16 -12.90 -30.97
C THR A 21 -17.88 -12.10 -31.10
N GLU A 22 -18.06 -10.80 -31.30
CA GLU A 22 -17.06 -9.82 -30.97
C GLU A 22 -16.74 -10.08 -29.50
N ALA A 23 -15.62 -10.77 -29.29
CA ALA A 23 -15.03 -10.88 -27.97
C ALA A 23 -14.63 -9.47 -27.59
N LYS A 24 -15.60 -8.72 -27.07
CA LYS A 24 -15.35 -7.56 -26.25
C LYS A 24 -14.58 -8.14 -25.07
N SER A 25 -13.25 -8.09 -25.14
CA SER A 25 -12.43 -8.25 -23.96
C SER A 25 -13.07 -7.34 -22.92
N LEU A 26 -13.67 -7.96 -21.91
CA LEU A 26 -13.75 -7.31 -20.63
C LEU A 26 -12.28 -7.11 -20.29
N GLU A 27 -11.76 -5.93 -20.60
CA GLU A 27 -10.65 -5.42 -19.82
C GLU A 27 -11.18 -5.48 -18.39
N GLU A 28 -10.81 -6.55 -17.68
CA GLU A 28 -10.70 -6.51 -16.25
C GLU A 28 -10.03 -5.17 -15.96
N PRO A 29 -10.61 -4.30 -15.12
CA PRO A 29 -10.00 -3.03 -14.83
C PRO A 29 -8.58 -3.37 -14.37
N SER A 30 -7.62 -2.99 -15.21
CA SER A 30 -6.21 -3.05 -14.90
C SER A 30 -6.11 -2.56 -13.47
N SER A 31 -5.65 -3.44 -12.57
CA SER A 31 -5.56 -3.16 -11.16
C SER A 31 -5.05 -1.73 -11.00
N ILE A 32 -5.89 -0.81 -10.49
CA ILE A 32 -5.51 0.59 -10.35
C ILE A 32 -4.12 0.59 -9.73
N LEU A 33 -3.12 1.06 -10.48
CA LEU A 33 -1.73 1.10 -10.03
C LEU A 33 -1.69 2.12 -8.89
N ARG A 34 -1.89 1.62 -7.68
CA ARG A 34 -1.80 2.40 -6.46
C ARG A 34 -0.34 2.49 -6.05
N THR A 35 0.02 3.60 -5.45
CA THR A 35 1.29 3.78 -4.75
C THR A 35 1.17 3.32 -3.30
N ALA A 36 2.29 3.21 -2.60
CA ALA A 36 2.28 2.96 -1.16
C ALA A 36 1.53 4.06 -0.38
N TYR A 37 1.63 5.31 -0.85
CA TYR A 37 0.94 6.46 -0.27
C TYR A 37 -0.57 6.35 -0.43
N ASP A 38 -1.04 5.90 -1.59
CA ASP A 38 -2.48 5.68 -1.82
C ASP A 38 -3.02 4.58 -0.90
N GLU A 39 -2.27 3.50 -0.68
CA GLU A 39 -2.70 2.44 0.24
C GLU A 39 -2.74 2.90 1.69
N LEU A 40 -1.82 3.78 2.12
CA LEU A 40 -1.91 4.42 3.44
C LEU A 40 -3.18 5.26 3.57
N GLN A 41 -3.44 6.14 2.61
CA GLN A 41 -4.62 7.01 2.61
C GLN A 41 -5.93 6.23 2.65
N ARG A 42 -6.02 5.15 1.86
CA ARG A 42 -7.18 4.26 1.86
C ARG A 42 -7.42 3.54 3.18
N LYS A 43 -6.40 3.46 4.03
CA LYS A 43 -6.46 2.84 5.36
C LYS A 43 -6.53 3.86 6.48
N GLY A 44 -6.80 5.13 6.15
CA GLY A 44 -7.01 6.21 7.12
C GLY A 44 -5.72 6.85 7.62
N PHE A 45 -4.60 6.70 6.91
CA PHE A 45 -3.32 7.31 7.25
C PHE A 45 -2.94 8.42 6.29
N PRO A 46 -2.30 9.50 6.78
CA PRO A 46 -1.77 10.51 5.88
C PRO A 46 -0.55 9.95 5.12
N SER A 47 -0.32 10.46 3.91
CA SER A 47 0.75 9.98 3.02
C SER A 47 2.15 10.20 3.58
N GLY A 48 2.35 11.29 4.32
CA GLY A 48 3.66 11.69 4.83
C GLY A 48 4.19 10.87 6.00
N LEU A 49 3.54 9.75 6.33
CA LEU A 49 4.18 8.69 7.13
C LEU A 49 5.28 7.94 6.37
N LEU A 50 5.37 8.10 5.05
CA LEU A 50 6.46 7.57 4.22
C LEU A 50 7.25 8.71 3.58
N PRO A 51 8.59 8.59 3.49
CA PRO A 51 9.43 9.57 2.81
C PRO A 51 9.27 9.48 1.29
N ASN A 52 9.62 10.53 0.55
CA ASN A 52 9.51 10.56 -0.93
C ASN A 52 10.37 9.51 -1.65
N SER A 53 11.34 8.89 -0.97
CA SER A 53 12.29 7.93 -1.51
C SER A 53 11.75 6.50 -1.67
N VAL A 54 10.43 6.29 -1.65
CA VAL A 54 9.84 4.96 -1.91
C VAL A 54 10.19 4.49 -3.32
N ALA A 55 10.85 3.34 -3.41
CA ALA A 55 11.21 2.68 -4.66
C ALA A 55 10.15 1.66 -5.10
N ASN A 56 9.63 0.87 -4.16
CA ASN A 56 8.55 -0.09 -4.42
C ASN A 56 7.78 -0.41 -3.14
N TYR A 57 6.68 -1.14 -3.28
CA TYR A 57 5.94 -1.69 -2.15
C TYR A 57 5.23 -2.99 -2.52
N SER A 58 4.78 -3.72 -1.50
CA SER A 58 3.89 -4.86 -1.61
C SER A 58 2.81 -4.78 -0.53
N LEU A 59 1.57 -5.12 -0.88
CA LEU A 59 0.46 -5.25 0.04
C LEU A 59 -0.31 -6.53 -0.24
N ASP A 60 -0.36 -7.43 0.73
CA ASP A 60 -1.30 -8.56 0.75
C ASP A 60 -2.66 -8.06 1.24
N THR A 61 -3.64 -8.02 0.34
CA THR A 61 -4.99 -7.52 0.63
C THR A 61 -5.81 -8.44 1.54
N SER A 62 -5.42 -9.72 1.66
CA SER A 62 -6.08 -10.69 2.55
C SER A 62 -5.54 -10.61 3.96
N SER A 63 -4.21 -10.60 4.12
CA SER A 63 -3.60 -10.59 5.46
C SER A 63 -3.32 -9.18 5.99
N GLY A 64 -3.25 -8.17 5.12
CA GLY A 64 -2.77 -6.83 5.44
C GLY A 64 -1.24 -6.73 5.52
N GLY A 65 -0.50 -7.80 5.21
CA GLY A 65 0.96 -7.79 5.19
C GLY A 65 1.48 -6.74 4.22
N PHE A 66 2.24 -5.78 4.73
CA PHE A 66 2.70 -4.61 3.99
C PHE A 66 4.21 -4.46 4.11
N SER A 67 4.86 -4.13 2.98
CA SER A 67 6.29 -3.82 2.94
C SER A 67 6.54 -2.69 1.95
N VAL A 68 7.45 -1.79 2.31
CA VAL A 68 7.91 -0.69 1.48
C VAL A 68 9.43 -0.79 1.37
N GLN A 69 9.94 -0.68 0.16
CA GLN A 69 11.36 -0.54 -0.10
C GLN A 69 11.66 0.91 -0.47
N LEU A 70 12.60 1.51 0.23
CA LEU A 70 13.16 2.82 -0.09
C LEU A 70 14.36 2.66 -1.02
N GLN A 71 14.72 3.73 -1.74
CA GLN A 71 15.94 3.80 -2.56
C GLN A 71 17.22 3.62 -1.73
N GLY A 72 17.14 3.86 -0.43
CA GLY A 72 18.18 3.62 0.56
C GLY A 72 17.69 3.98 1.95
N ARG A 73 18.57 3.86 2.95
CA ARG A 73 18.32 4.39 4.30
C ARG A 73 17.97 5.88 4.20
N CYS A 74 16.93 6.30 4.90
CA CYS A 74 16.41 7.66 4.86
C CYS A 74 16.33 8.20 6.28
N ASP A 75 17.12 9.23 6.59
CA ASP A 75 17.09 9.91 7.88
C ASP A 75 16.37 11.26 7.70
N ILE A 76 15.52 11.65 8.65
CA ILE A 76 14.73 12.89 8.61
C ILE A 76 14.60 13.48 10.02
N THR A 77 14.21 14.75 10.09
CA THR A 77 13.82 15.42 11.33
C THR A 77 12.30 15.60 11.36
N LEU A 78 11.62 14.94 12.31
CA LEU A 78 10.15 14.96 12.38
C LEU A 78 9.63 16.29 12.95
N PRO A 79 8.76 17.02 12.23
CA PRO A 79 8.03 18.14 12.80
C PRO A 79 6.94 17.65 13.78
N PRO A 80 6.55 18.44 14.80
CA PRO A 80 7.04 19.77 15.15
C PRO A 80 8.19 19.75 16.18
N ASP A 81 8.43 18.63 16.86
CA ASP A 81 9.35 18.54 18.01
C ASP A 81 10.82 18.31 17.61
N ASN A 82 11.10 18.24 16.30
CA ASN A 82 12.43 18.04 15.71
C ASN A 82 13.12 16.76 16.20
N TYR A 83 12.37 15.68 16.38
CA TYR A 83 12.95 14.38 16.72
C TYR A 83 13.69 13.80 15.52
N PRO A 84 14.98 13.42 15.66
CA PRO A 84 15.67 12.66 14.62
C PRO A 84 14.98 11.31 14.43
N ALA A 85 14.56 11.03 13.19
CA ALA A 85 13.97 9.78 12.78
C ALA A 85 14.81 9.13 11.69
N SER A 86 14.77 7.81 11.68
CA SER A 86 15.57 6.99 10.80
C SER A 86 14.74 5.84 10.25
N PHE A 87 14.60 5.84 8.93
CA PHE A 87 13.95 4.81 8.16
C PHE A 87 15.04 3.91 7.55
N SER A 88 14.86 2.62 7.75
CA SER A 88 15.66 1.59 7.08
C SER A 88 15.27 1.53 5.62
N ASP A 89 16.12 0.90 4.80
CA ASP A 89 15.83 0.63 3.39
C ASP A 89 14.53 -0.18 3.21
N LYS A 90 14.19 -1.05 4.16
CA LYS A 90 12.93 -1.77 4.21
C LYS A 90 12.09 -1.41 5.44
N ILE A 91 10.83 -1.06 5.20
CA ILE A 91 9.79 -0.86 6.22
C ILE A 91 8.76 -1.97 6.04
N ALA A 92 8.34 -2.63 7.12
CA ALA A 92 7.36 -3.70 7.05
C ALA A 92 6.45 -3.73 8.27
N GLY A 93 5.24 -4.24 8.08
CA GLY A 93 4.24 -4.43 9.14
C GLY A 93 2.94 -5.01 8.59
N ARG A 94 1.86 -4.85 9.35
CA ARG A 94 0.50 -5.20 8.91
C ARG A 94 -0.37 -3.94 8.86
N LEU A 95 -0.74 -3.54 7.65
CA LEU A 95 -1.56 -2.37 7.36
C LEU A 95 -3.05 -2.75 7.32
N THR A 96 -3.80 -2.25 8.29
CA THR A 96 -5.26 -2.43 8.42
C THR A 96 -5.94 -1.07 8.58
N GLU A 97 -7.27 -1.05 8.57
CA GLU A 97 -8.04 0.19 8.72
C GLU A 97 -7.68 0.89 10.03
N GLY A 98 -7.06 2.07 9.94
CA GLY A 98 -6.65 2.88 11.08
C GLY A 98 -5.55 2.27 11.97
N TYR A 99 -4.91 1.15 11.58
CA TYR A 99 -3.81 0.58 12.36
C TYR A 99 -2.71 -0.08 11.52
N ILE A 100 -1.47 0.37 11.72
CA ILE A 100 -0.25 -0.31 11.28
C ILE A 100 0.33 -1.06 12.49
N GLN A 101 0.37 -2.38 12.40
CA GLN A 101 0.84 -3.30 13.45
C GLN A 101 2.20 -3.89 13.10
N ASP A 102 2.92 -4.36 14.11
CA ASP A 102 4.19 -5.07 13.98
C ASP A 102 5.18 -4.31 13.07
N LEU A 103 5.18 -2.97 13.20
CA LEU A 103 5.94 -2.07 12.34
C LEU A 103 7.43 -2.21 12.65
N THR A 104 8.21 -2.31 11.59
CA THR A 104 9.65 -2.42 11.62
C THR A 104 10.27 -1.46 10.61
N GLY A 105 11.54 -1.14 10.82
CA GLY A 105 12.30 -0.29 9.91
C GLY A 105 12.30 1.20 10.27
N ILE A 106 11.47 1.66 11.21
CA ILE A 106 11.43 3.06 11.64
C ILE A 106 11.90 3.19 13.08
N ARG A 107 12.86 4.08 13.32
CA ARG A 107 13.38 4.41 14.65
C ARG A 107 13.41 5.91 14.87
N VAL A 108 13.16 6.34 16.09
CA VAL A 108 13.27 7.74 16.53
C VAL A 108 14.26 7.87 17.67
N ARG A 109 14.94 9.00 17.77
CA ARG A 109 15.90 9.26 18.85
C ARG A 109 15.26 10.06 19.97
N VAL A 110 15.17 9.48 21.16
CA VAL A 110 14.60 10.09 22.37
C VAL A 110 15.54 9.83 23.55
N PHE A 111 15.83 10.86 24.36
CA PHE A 111 16.80 10.80 25.46
C PHE A 111 18.14 10.16 25.06
N PHE A 112 18.68 10.59 23.92
CA PHE A 112 19.95 10.11 23.33
C PHE A 112 19.95 8.67 22.79
N GLN A 113 18.92 7.87 23.06
CA GLN A 113 18.76 6.49 22.64
C GLN A 113 17.83 6.37 21.42
N TRP A 114 18.08 5.36 20.57
CA TRP A 114 17.18 5.03 19.46
C TRP A 114 16.09 4.05 19.91
N TRP A 115 14.85 4.37 19.57
CA TRP A 115 13.66 3.59 19.90
C TRP A 115 12.91 3.23 18.63
N SER A 116 12.43 1.99 18.53
CA SER A 116 11.63 1.54 17.39
C SER A 116 10.18 2.02 17.52
N ILE A 117 9.61 2.46 16.40
CA ILE A 117 8.16 2.61 16.27
C ILE A 117 7.60 1.26 15.84
N THR A 118 6.80 0.64 16.71
CA THR A 118 6.26 -0.71 16.53
C THR A 118 4.82 -0.72 16.03
N GLY A 119 4.16 0.44 16.03
CA GLY A 119 2.81 0.57 15.52
C GLY A 119 2.36 2.03 15.44
N ILE A 120 1.36 2.27 14.59
CA ILE A 120 0.76 3.59 14.41
C ILE A 120 -0.75 3.43 14.28
N ARG A 121 -1.51 4.05 15.19
CA ARG A 121 -2.98 4.09 15.16
C ARG A 121 -3.45 5.43 14.64
N SER A 122 -4.44 5.44 13.77
CA SER A 122 -5.11 6.63 13.27
C SER A 122 -6.55 6.70 13.74
N SER A 123 -6.96 7.86 14.24
CA SER A 123 -8.37 8.19 14.49
C SER A 123 -8.90 9.26 13.52
N GLY A 124 -8.24 9.41 12.36
CA GLY A 124 -8.49 10.49 11.39
C GLY A 124 -7.81 11.80 11.79
N LYS A 125 -8.21 12.39 12.93
CA LYS A 125 -7.64 13.67 13.41
C LYS A 125 -6.26 13.56 14.05
N ASP A 126 -5.98 12.43 14.68
CA ASP A 126 -4.78 12.21 15.49
C ASP A 126 -4.15 10.86 15.11
N LEU A 127 -2.83 10.83 15.20
CA LEU A 127 -2.01 9.63 15.14
C LEU A 127 -1.44 9.33 16.53
N VAL A 128 -1.45 8.05 16.90
CA VAL A 128 -0.78 7.53 18.10
C VAL A 128 0.33 6.59 17.66
N PHE A 129 1.57 6.98 17.93
CA PHE A 129 2.77 6.21 17.66
C PHE A 129 3.12 5.36 18.88
N GLU A 130 3.28 4.05 18.66
CA GLU A 130 3.73 3.09 19.67
C GLU A 130 5.26 3.02 19.60
N VAL A 131 5.96 3.54 20.62
CA VAL A 131 7.42 3.70 20.65
C VAL A 131 7.98 2.89 21.81
N GLY A 132 8.44 1.67 21.54
CA GLY A 132 8.82 0.73 22.60
C GLY A 132 7.63 0.41 23.51
N VAL A 133 7.72 0.81 24.79
CA VAL A 133 6.64 0.62 25.79
C VAL A 133 5.79 1.87 26.05
N VAL A 134 6.07 2.97 25.35
CA VAL A 134 5.35 4.23 25.50
C VAL A 134 4.57 4.58 24.23
N SER A 135 3.71 5.59 24.32
CA SER A 135 2.99 6.13 23.17
C SER A 135 3.12 7.63 23.09
N ALA A 136 3.18 8.15 21.86
CA ALA A 136 3.19 9.58 21.58
C ALA A 136 2.04 9.92 20.63
N LYS A 137 1.35 11.04 20.89
CA LYS A 137 0.18 11.46 20.14
C LYS A 137 0.46 12.76 19.40
N TYR A 138 0.15 12.79 18.10
CA TYR A 138 0.32 13.97 17.26
C TYR A 138 -0.90 14.17 16.35
N PRO A 139 -1.20 15.41 15.94
CA PRO A 139 -2.18 15.68 14.90
C PRO A 139 -1.78 15.00 13.58
N SER A 140 -2.75 14.39 12.88
CA SER A 140 -2.49 13.77 11.57
C SER A 140 -1.97 14.76 10.53
N SER A 141 -2.41 16.03 10.64
CA SER A 141 -2.03 17.11 9.73
C SER A 141 -0.52 17.40 9.70
N ASN A 142 0.22 16.98 10.72
CA ASN A 142 1.68 17.13 10.73
C ASN A 142 2.37 16.19 9.73
N PHE A 143 1.64 15.24 9.16
CA PHE A 143 2.15 14.18 8.29
C PHE A 143 1.44 14.16 6.94
N ASP A 144 0.76 15.24 6.53
CA ASP A 144 0.06 15.29 5.24
C ASP A 144 1.05 15.22 4.06
N GLU A 145 2.20 15.88 4.20
CA GLU A 145 3.26 15.94 3.21
C GLU A 145 4.39 14.94 3.49
N SER A 146 4.81 14.22 2.45
CA SER A 146 5.91 13.27 2.52
C SER A 146 7.26 14.00 2.59
N PRO A 147 8.11 13.69 3.58
CA PRO A 147 9.40 14.35 3.75
C PRO A 147 10.45 13.81 2.78
N ASP A 148 11.39 14.67 2.42
CA ASP A 148 12.62 14.27 1.73
C ASP A 148 13.66 13.74 2.72
N CYS A 149 14.49 12.81 2.25
CA CYS A 149 15.58 12.26 3.05
C CYS A 149 16.70 13.28 3.22
N GLU A 150 17.20 13.43 4.45
CA GLU A 150 18.40 14.21 4.70
C GLU A 150 19.60 13.56 4.03
N GLY A 151 20.46 14.38 3.43
CA GLY A 151 21.70 13.90 2.82
C GLY A 151 21.50 13.05 1.56
N SER A 152 20.29 13.01 0.97
CA SER A 152 20.13 12.58 -0.42
C SER A 152 20.78 13.62 -1.33
N ASN A 153 22.12 13.59 -1.39
CA ASN A 153 22.83 14.14 -2.51
C ASN A 153 22.27 13.42 -3.73
N HIS A 154 21.49 14.14 -4.52
CA HIS A 154 21.10 13.81 -5.86
C HIS A 154 22.34 13.27 -6.59
N LEU A 155 22.49 11.94 -6.67
CA LEU A 155 23.52 11.32 -7.51
C LEU A 155 23.03 11.45 -8.95
N SER A 156 23.04 12.67 -9.45
CA SER A 156 23.24 12.93 -10.86
C SER A 156 24.72 12.80 -11.13
N SER A 157 25.10 11.69 -11.74
CA SER A 157 26.28 11.56 -12.59
C SER A 157 25.84 10.97 -13.91
#